data_AF-W8X2M0-F1
#
_entry.id   AF-W8X2M0-F1
#
_cell.length_a   1.000
_cell.length_b   1.000
_cell.length_c   1.000
_cell.angle_alpha   90.00
_cell.angle_beta   90.00
_cell.angle_gamma   90.00
#
_symmetry.space_group_name_H-M   'P 1'
#
loop_
_entity.id
_entity.type
_entity.pdbx_description
1 polymer ?
#
loop_
_entity_poly.entity_id
_entity_poly.type
_entity_poly.pdbx_seq_one_letter_code
_entity_poly.pdbx_strand_id
1 'polypeptide(L)'
;MAAGGGAAAAPAGWWIRLSDGYTRACARLARLCMMLSVAGMIALLAAVAFQVFGRHVLNDTPTWAESLSLLLVLYVTMMGAAVGVRDGTHIGFESLLLLVPAARRRFLLLLVHALVLAFGLLMAWNCAVLAESVHAYKIPNLGVSEGWKYMPATIAGGLIMIFSVEHIVAVLRDRKVEPSWR
;
A
#
# COMPACT_ATOMS: atom_id res chain seq x y z
N MET A 1 57.55 -17.37 -11.65
CA MET A 1 56.95 -17.66 -12.98
C MET A 1 55.45 -17.83 -12.77
N ALA A 2 54.66 -16.97 -13.42
CA ALA A 2 53.23 -16.80 -13.20
C ALA A 2 52.38 -17.98 -13.69
N ALA A 3 51.23 -18.21 -13.04
CA ALA A 3 49.98 -18.50 -13.73
C ALA A 3 48.80 -18.28 -12.76
N GLY A 4 48.16 -17.12 -12.88
CA GLY A 4 46.78 -16.95 -12.44
C GLY A 4 45.83 -17.63 -13.42
N GLY A 5 44.71 -18.11 -12.91
CA GLY A 5 43.63 -18.68 -13.72
C GLY A 5 42.32 -18.45 -12.99
N GLY A 6 41.56 -17.44 -13.43
CA GLY A 6 40.45 -16.85 -12.70
C GLY A 6 39.36 -17.83 -12.29
N ALA A 7 39.06 -17.84 -10.99
CA ALA A 7 37.76 -18.25 -10.50
C ALA A 7 36.71 -17.35 -11.15
N ALA A 8 35.82 -17.95 -11.94
CA ALA A 8 34.73 -17.28 -12.63
C ALA A 8 33.92 -16.44 -11.64
N ALA A 9 34.06 -15.12 -11.72
CA ALA A 9 33.19 -14.18 -11.03
C ALA A 9 31.76 -14.39 -11.56
N ALA A 10 30.89 -14.93 -10.72
CA ALA A 10 29.46 -15.00 -11.02
C ALA A 10 28.96 -13.60 -11.42
N PRO A 11 28.05 -13.48 -12.42
CA PRO A 11 27.54 -12.19 -12.89
C PRO A 11 26.59 -11.58 -11.85
N ALA A 12 27.14 -11.11 -10.73
CA ALA A 12 26.40 -10.56 -9.61
C ALA A 12 25.83 -9.15 -9.89
N GLY A 13 26.23 -8.49 -10.99
CA GLY A 13 25.88 -7.08 -11.24
C GLY A 13 24.46 -6.83 -11.78
N TRP A 14 23.85 -7.77 -12.51
CA TRP A 14 22.61 -7.46 -13.22
C TRP A 14 21.37 -7.57 -12.32
N TRP A 15 21.30 -8.58 -11.46
CA TRP A 15 20.24 -8.71 -10.45
C TRP A 15 20.26 -7.54 -9.46
N ILE A 16 21.46 -7.00 -9.16
CA ILE A 16 21.63 -5.83 -8.30
C ILE A 16 21.06 -4.57 -8.95
N ARG A 17 21.37 -4.35 -10.23
CA ARG A 17 20.83 -3.20 -10.98
C ARG A 17 19.31 -3.29 -11.18
N LEU A 18 18.78 -4.50 -11.38
CA LEU A 18 17.34 -4.74 -11.45
C LEU A 18 16.63 -4.45 -10.13
N SER A 19 17.17 -4.91 -9.00
CA SER A 19 16.60 -4.63 -7.67
C SER A 19 16.63 -3.14 -7.34
N ASP A 20 17.71 -2.43 -7.70
CA ASP A 20 17.84 -1.00 -7.40
C ASP A 20 16.91 -0.15 -8.29
N GLY A 21 16.55 -0.65 -9.47
CA GLY A 21 15.50 -0.08 -10.31
C GLY A 21 14.11 -0.31 -9.72
N TYR A 22 13.85 -1.52 -9.19
CA TYR A 22 12.59 -1.89 -8.55
C TYR A 22 12.31 -1.07 -7.29
N THR A 23 13.28 -0.95 -6.38
CA THR A 23 13.19 -0.09 -5.18
C THR A 23 12.87 1.36 -5.55
N ARG A 24 13.49 1.90 -6.60
CA ARG A 24 13.20 3.27 -7.08
C ARG A 24 11.81 3.41 -7.67
N ALA A 25 11.30 2.39 -8.37
CA ALA A 25 9.95 2.37 -8.90
C ALA A 25 8.92 2.31 -7.77
N CYS A 26 9.07 1.39 -6.80
CA CYS A 26 8.25 1.34 -5.59
C CYS A 26 8.28 2.65 -4.82
N ALA A 27 9.46 3.29 -4.75
CA ALA A 27 9.61 4.56 -4.07
C ALA A 27 8.79 5.69 -4.69
N ARG A 28 8.82 5.81 -6.02
CA ARG A 28 8.01 6.76 -6.78
C ARG A 28 6.53 6.45 -6.65
N LEU A 29 6.18 5.17 -6.72
CA LEU A 29 4.79 4.72 -6.71
C LEU A 29 4.12 4.99 -5.37
N ALA A 30 4.79 4.73 -4.25
CA ALA A 30 4.25 5.12 -2.95
C ALA A 30 4.28 6.64 -2.71
N ARG A 31 5.21 7.39 -3.32
CA ARG A 31 5.16 8.86 -3.28
C ARG A 31 3.93 9.40 -4.01
N LEU A 32 3.56 8.79 -5.15
CA LEU A 32 2.30 9.09 -5.84
C LEU A 32 1.09 8.70 -5.01
N CYS A 33 1.08 7.52 -4.37
CA CYS A 33 0.00 7.13 -3.46
C CYS A 33 -0.15 8.10 -2.29
N MET A 34 0.95 8.58 -1.70
CA MET A 34 0.92 9.61 -0.67
C MET A 34 0.32 10.91 -1.19
N MET A 35 0.77 11.41 -2.34
CA MET A 35 0.21 12.62 -2.94
C MET A 35 -1.29 12.49 -3.23
N LEU A 36 -1.72 11.34 -3.76
CA LEU A 36 -3.13 11.03 -4.00
C LEU A 36 -3.93 10.95 -2.70
N SER A 37 -3.36 10.36 -1.65
CA SER A 37 -4.00 10.29 -0.33
C SER A 37 -4.17 11.67 0.29
N VAL A 38 -3.16 12.56 0.17
CA VAL A 38 -3.23 13.94 0.66
C VAL A 38 -4.27 14.75 -0.13
N ALA A 39 -4.24 14.64 -1.46
CA ALA A 39 -5.23 15.30 -2.31
C ALA A 39 -6.66 14.81 -2.02
N GLY A 40 -6.84 13.50 -1.84
CA GLY A 40 -8.11 12.91 -1.46
C GLY A 40 -8.59 13.36 -0.08
N MET A 41 -7.68 13.53 0.89
CA MET A 41 -8.01 14.05 2.21
C MET A 41 -8.51 15.50 2.15
N ILE A 42 -7.85 16.34 1.34
CA ILE A 42 -8.29 17.72 1.12
C ILE A 42 -9.68 17.75 0.45
N ALA A 43 -9.90 16.89 -0.56
CA ALA A 43 -11.18 16.77 -1.24
C ALA A 43 -12.29 16.29 -0.28
N LEU A 44 -11.99 15.34 0.60
CA LEU A 44 -12.91 14.88 1.64
C LEU A 44 -13.27 16.03 2.60
N LEU A 45 -12.28 16.77 3.09
CA LEU A 45 -12.54 17.93 3.94
C LEU A 45 -13.44 18.95 3.26
N ALA A 46 -13.20 19.24 1.98
CA ALA A 46 -14.01 20.16 1.18
C ALA A 46 -15.45 19.64 0.99
N ALA A 47 -15.62 18.34 0.71
CA ALA A 47 -16.94 17.72 0.55
C ALA A 47 -17.75 17.77 1.86
N VAL A 48 -17.13 17.44 2.99
CA VAL A 48 -17.77 17.52 4.31
C VAL A 48 -18.08 18.96 4.69
N ALA A 49 -17.16 19.90 4.43
CA ALA A 49 -17.41 21.32 4.67
C ALA A 49 -18.59 21.84 3.84
N PHE A 50 -18.72 21.39 2.58
CA PHE A 50 -19.86 21.70 1.74
C PHE A 50 -21.17 21.10 2.26
N GLN A 51 -21.16 19.87 2.80
CA GLN A 51 -22.34 19.29 3.46
C GLN A 51 -22.78 20.11 4.68
N VAL A 52 -21.83 20.51 5.52
CA VAL A 52 -22.09 21.35 6.71
C VAL A 52 -22.66 22.70 6.27
N PHE A 53 -22.08 23.33 5.25
CA PHE A 53 -22.57 24.59 4.71
C PHE A 53 -23.98 24.46 4.10
N GLY A 54 -24.23 23.44 3.29
CA GLY A 54 -25.55 23.19 2.69
C GLY A 54 -26.63 22.99 3.75
N ARG A 55 -26.31 22.22 4.80
CA ARG A 55 -27.24 21.97 5.91
C ARG A 55 -27.51 23.21 6.77
N HIS A 56 -26.47 23.99 7.08
CA HIS A 56 -26.59 25.10 8.03
C HIS A 56 -26.90 26.46 7.39
N VAL A 57 -26.65 26.63 6.09
CA VAL A 57 -26.86 27.90 5.37
C VAL A 57 -27.97 27.78 4.32
N LEU A 58 -27.96 26.71 3.51
CA LEU A 58 -28.96 26.54 2.44
C LEU A 58 -30.24 25.82 2.89
N ASN A 59 -30.25 25.23 4.10
CA ASN A 59 -31.36 24.44 4.65
C ASN A 59 -31.81 23.27 3.73
N ASP A 60 -30.97 22.89 2.77
CA ASP A 60 -31.21 21.80 1.82
C ASP A 60 -29.89 21.02 1.67
N THR A 61 -29.88 19.78 2.15
CA THR A 61 -28.64 18.98 2.23
C THR A 61 -28.53 18.08 1.01
N PRO A 62 -27.51 18.26 0.16
CA PRO A 62 -27.31 17.37 -0.99
C PRO A 62 -26.98 15.94 -0.52
N THR A 63 -27.89 15.00 -0.73
CA THR A 63 -27.74 13.57 -0.34
C THR A 63 -26.61 12.85 -1.08
N TRP A 64 -26.22 13.35 -2.25
CA TRP A 64 -25.07 12.84 -3.01
C TRP A 64 -23.74 13.09 -2.31
N ALA A 65 -23.63 14.18 -1.54
CA ALA A 65 -22.38 14.59 -0.92
C ALA A 65 -21.97 13.63 0.21
N GLU A 66 -22.93 13.00 0.89
CA GLU A 66 -22.66 11.97 1.90
C GLU A 66 -22.04 10.72 1.27
N SER A 67 -22.64 10.25 0.17
CA SER A 67 -22.14 9.08 -0.55
C SER A 67 -20.76 9.33 -1.15
N LEU A 68 -20.49 10.55 -1.63
CA LEU A 68 -19.18 10.95 -2.14
C LEU A 68 -18.13 10.99 -1.02
N SER A 69 -18.46 11.57 0.14
CA SER A 69 -17.56 11.64 1.29
C SER A 69 -17.16 10.25 1.77
N LEU A 70 -18.11 9.31 1.87
CA LEU A 70 -17.81 7.91 2.22
C LEU A 70 -16.87 7.26 1.20
N LEU A 71 -17.10 7.47 -0.09
CA LEU A 71 -16.24 6.94 -1.14
C LEU A 71 -14.83 7.54 -1.05
N LEU A 72 -14.69 8.84 -0.86
CA LEU A 72 -13.40 9.50 -0.66
C LEU A 72 -12.65 8.98 0.57
N VAL A 73 -13.34 8.76 1.70
CA VAL A 73 -12.74 8.14 2.89
C VAL A 73 -12.15 6.77 2.58
N LEU A 74 -12.86 5.92 1.84
CA LEU A 74 -12.35 4.59 1.46
C LEU A 74 -11.06 4.69 0.62
N TYR A 75 -11.00 5.61 -0.34
CA TYR A 75 -9.82 5.81 -1.16
C TYR A 75 -8.64 6.33 -0.35
N VAL A 76 -8.85 7.34 0.49
CA VAL A 76 -7.80 7.93 1.33
C VAL A 76 -7.28 6.92 2.36
N THR A 77 -8.17 6.21 3.06
CA THR A 77 -7.77 5.23 4.08
C THR A 77 -7.02 4.06 3.49
N MET A 78 -7.45 3.51 2.34
CA MET A 78 -6.76 2.40 1.69
C MET A 78 -5.40 2.81 1.11
N MET A 79 -5.30 3.99 0.49
CA MET A 79 -4.01 4.52 0.02
C MET A 79 -3.06 4.80 1.20
N GLY A 80 -3.57 5.39 2.28
CA GLY A 80 -2.80 5.60 3.52
C GLY A 80 -2.33 4.29 4.15
N ALA A 81 -3.19 3.26 4.17
CA ALA A 81 -2.82 1.94 4.67
C ALA A 81 -1.70 1.29 3.83
N ALA A 82 -1.79 1.36 2.50
CA ALA A 82 -0.73 0.85 1.61
C ALA A 82 0.62 1.54 1.83
N VAL A 83 0.62 2.87 2.01
CA VAL A 83 1.83 3.64 2.35
C VAL A 83 2.34 3.25 3.75
N GLY A 84 1.45 3.12 4.74
CA GLY A 84 1.84 2.72 6.09
C GLY A 84 2.50 1.34 6.13
N VAL A 85 2.00 0.38 5.34
CA VAL A 85 2.66 -0.94 5.22
C VAL A 85 4.05 -0.81 4.63
N ARG A 86 4.24 0.05 3.60
CA ARG A 86 5.57 0.30 3.02
C ARG A 86 6.56 0.87 4.03
N ASP A 87 6.15 1.89 4.78
CA ASP A 87 7.01 2.61 5.73
C ASP A 87 7.27 1.82 7.02
N GLY A 88 6.81 0.56 7.11
CA GLY A 88 7.17 -0.35 8.20
C GLY A 88 6.34 -0.13 9.46
N THR A 89 5.04 0.20 9.32
CA THR A 89 4.13 0.43 10.48
C THR A 89 3.92 -0.80 11.37
N HIS A 90 4.54 -1.95 11.05
CA HIS A 90 4.71 -3.08 12.00
C HIS A 90 5.69 -2.76 13.15
N ILE A 91 5.68 -1.52 13.65
CA ILE A 91 6.45 -1.03 14.81
C ILE A 91 6.26 -1.97 16.01
N GLY A 92 5.05 -2.53 16.18
CA GLY A 92 4.77 -3.53 17.22
C GLY A 92 5.57 -4.84 17.07
N PHE A 93 5.82 -5.28 15.83
CA PHE A 93 6.61 -6.49 15.58
C PHE A 93 8.12 -6.21 15.70
N GLU A 94 8.58 -5.01 15.33
CA GLU A 94 9.96 -4.59 15.57
C GLU A 94 10.32 -4.58 17.06
N SER A 95 9.40 -4.17 17.93
CA SER A 95 9.58 -4.23 19.38
C SER A 95 9.72 -5.67 19.88
N LEU A 96 8.89 -6.60 19.37
CA LEU A 96 8.96 -8.02 19.72
C LEU A 96 10.29 -8.65 19.30
N LEU A 97 10.86 -8.20 18.19
CA LEU A 97 12.16 -8.66 17.68
C LEU A 97 13.35 -8.20 18.54
N LEU A 98 13.18 -7.19 19.42
CA LEU A 98 14.20 -6.80 20.40
C LEU A 98 14.31 -7.80 21.57
N LEU A 99 13.25 -8.57 21.84
CA LEU A 99 13.22 -9.58 22.91
C LEU A 99 13.68 -10.97 22.44
N VAL A 100 13.84 -11.19 21.12
CA VAL A 100 14.14 -12.50 20.55
C VAL A 100 15.64 -12.61 20.20
N PRO A 101 16.30 -13.75 20.49
CA PRO A 101 17.70 -13.98 20.13
C PRO A 101 17.94 -13.88 18.61
N ALA A 102 19.10 -13.32 18.23
CA ALA A 102 19.46 -12.96 16.86
C ALA A 102 19.27 -14.10 15.82
N ALA A 103 19.45 -15.36 16.23
CA ALA A 103 19.27 -16.51 15.36
C ALA A 103 17.82 -16.71 14.85
N ARG A 104 16.81 -16.37 15.67
CA ARG A 104 15.38 -16.53 15.30
C ARG A 104 14.77 -15.25 14.72
N ARG A 105 15.43 -14.11 14.93
CA ARG A 105 14.98 -12.80 14.45
C ARG A 105 14.78 -12.76 12.93
N ARG A 106 15.71 -13.35 12.17
CA ARG A 106 15.64 -13.39 10.70
C ARG A 106 14.46 -14.22 10.19
N PHE A 107 14.19 -15.35 10.82
CA PHE A 107 13.05 -16.21 10.48
C PHE A 107 11.72 -15.51 10.76
N LEU A 108 11.58 -14.86 11.92
CA LEU A 108 10.38 -14.11 12.28
C LEU A 108 10.11 -12.93 11.33
N LEU A 109 11.17 -12.19 10.93
CA LEU A 109 11.04 -11.12 9.93
C LEU A 109 10.53 -11.67 8.59
N LEU A 110 11.11 -12.76 8.10
CA LEU A 110 10.65 -13.40 6.87
C LEU A 110 9.21 -13.89 6.98
N LEU A 111 8.83 -14.47 8.12
CA LEU A 111 7.46 -14.93 8.37
C LEU A 111 6.46 -13.77 8.34
N VAL A 112 6.77 -12.65 8.99
CA VAL A 112 5.90 -11.46 8.99
C VAL A 112 5.71 -10.94 7.57
N HIS A 113 6.80 -10.73 6.83
CA HIS A 113 6.70 -10.24 5.45
C HIS A 113 5.96 -11.23 4.54
N ALA A 114 6.11 -12.54 4.75
CA ALA A 114 5.35 -13.55 4.04
C ALA A 114 3.85 -13.49 4.36
N LEU A 115 3.49 -13.30 5.64
CA LEU A 115 2.09 -13.14 6.06
C LEU A 115 1.47 -11.85 5.50
N VAL A 116 2.21 -10.75 5.49
CA VAL A 116 1.75 -9.47 4.91
C VAL A 116 1.59 -9.60 3.39
N LEU A 117 2.49 -10.32 2.72
CA LEU A 117 2.38 -10.63 1.29
C LEU A 117 1.12 -11.46 1.01
N ALA A 118 0.89 -12.52 1.80
CA ALA A 118 -0.30 -13.36 1.68
C ALA A 118 -1.58 -12.56 1.93
N PHE A 119 -1.58 -11.69 2.95
CA PHE A 119 -2.69 -10.79 3.24
C PHE A 119 -2.97 -9.83 2.08
N GLY A 120 -1.95 -9.17 1.53
CA GLY A 120 -2.10 -8.27 0.39
C GLY A 120 -2.67 -8.98 -0.84
N LEU A 121 -2.20 -10.19 -1.13
CA LEU A 121 -2.68 -11.02 -2.24
C LEU A 121 -4.13 -11.45 -2.05
N LEU A 122 -4.49 -11.95 -0.86
CA LEU A 122 -5.87 -12.31 -0.54
C LEU A 122 -6.79 -11.08 -0.59
N MET A 123 -6.34 -9.94 -0.08
CA MET A 123 -7.12 -8.70 -0.12
C MET A 123 -7.36 -8.24 -1.55
N ALA A 124 -6.33 -8.22 -2.40
CA ALA A 124 -6.46 -7.86 -3.81
C ALA A 124 -7.43 -8.80 -4.55
N TRP A 125 -7.27 -10.11 -4.37
CA TRP A 125 -8.10 -11.10 -5.05
C TRP A 125 -9.57 -11.05 -4.59
N ASN A 126 -9.80 -11.11 -3.28
CA ASN A 126 -11.17 -11.11 -2.76
C ASN A 126 -11.87 -9.78 -3.06
N CYS A 127 -11.20 -8.64 -2.91
CA CYS A 127 -11.82 -7.35 -3.24
C CYS A 127 -12.12 -7.21 -4.74
N ALA A 128 -11.31 -7.77 -5.63
CA ALA A 128 -11.60 -7.80 -7.07
C ALA A 128 -12.86 -8.64 -7.37
N VAL A 129 -12.95 -9.85 -6.79
CA VAL A 129 -14.13 -10.71 -6.93
C VAL A 129 -15.39 -10.03 -6.36
N LEU A 130 -15.28 -9.38 -5.21
CA LEU A 130 -16.39 -8.61 -4.65
C LEU A 130 -16.78 -7.46 -5.58
N ALA A 131 -15.82 -6.71 -6.12
CA ALA A 131 -16.08 -5.60 -7.03
C ALA A 131 -16.86 -6.04 -8.28
N GLU A 132 -16.54 -7.20 -8.85
CA GLU A 132 -17.28 -7.80 -9.97
C GLU A 132 -18.69 -8.21 -9.55
N SER A 133 -18.83 -8.86 -8.38
CA SER A 133 -20.12 -9.34 -7.89
C SER A 133 -21.11 -8.20 -7.61
N VAL A 134 -20.62 -7.05 -7.13
CA VAL A 134 -21.46 -5.89 -6.82
C VAL A 134 -21.53 -4.87 -7.96
N HIS A 135 -20.88 -5.14 -9.09
CA HIS A 135 -20.79 -4.17 -10.19
C HIS A 135 -22.16 -3.79 -10.76
N ALA A 136 -23.10 -4.74 -10.77
CA ALA A 136 -24.46 -4.56 -11.27
C ALA A 136 -25.33 -3.68 -10.36
N TYR A 137 -24.96 -3.52 -9.08
CA TYR A 137 -25.69 -2.67 -8.14
C TYR A 137 -25.19 -1.23 -8.23
N LYS A 138 -26.12 -0.28 -8.14
CA LYS A 138 -25.82 1.16 -8.15
C LYS A 138 -26.03 1.73 -6.76
N ILE A 139 -25.12 2.61 -6.34
CA ILE A 139 -25.27 3.36 -5.09
C ILE A 139 -26.47 4.31 -5.25
N PRO A 140 -27.48 4.22 -4.37
CA PRO A 140 -28.59 5.18 -4.36
C PRO A 140 -28.04 6.60 -4.21
N ASN A 141 -28.64 7.58 -4.89
CA ASN A 141 -28.29 9.02 -4.87
C ASN A 141 -27.07 9.46 -5.71
N LEU A 142 -26.12 8.58 -6.04
CA LEU A 142 -24.92 8.96 -6.82
C LEU A 142 -24.90 8.36 -8.24
N GLY A 143 -25.68 7.30 -8.49
CA GLY A 143 -25.84 6.68 -9.82
C GLY A 143 -24.62 5.87 -10.30
N VAL A 144 -23.53 5.86 -9.53
CA VAL A 144 -22.30 5.10 -9.78
C VAL A 144 -22.45 3.66 -9.28
N SER A 145 -21.72 2.74 -9.92
CA SER A 145 -21.68 1.33 -9.50
C SER A 145 -21.12 1.19 -8.07
N GLU A 146 -21.69 0.28 -7.29
CA GLU A 146 -21.25 -0.03 -5.94
C GLU A 146 -19.84 -0.68 -5.90
N GLY A 147 -19.41 -1.25 -7.03
CA GLY A 147 -18.04 -1.76 -7.21
C GLY A 147 -16.94 -0.73 -6.97
N TRP A 148 -17.22 0.57 -7.09
CA TRP A 148 -16.25 1.63 -6.82
C TRP A 148 -15.79 1.70 -5.35
N LYS A 149 -16.58 1.14 -4.42
CA LYS A 149 -16.19 1.03 -3.00
C LYS A 149 -15.07 0.00 -2.79
N TYR A 150 -15.01 -1.04 -3.61
CA TYR A 150 -14.06 -2.15 -3.45
C TYR A 150 -12.78 -1.99 -4.26
N MET A 151 -12.78 -1.13 -5.29
CA MET A 151 -11.58 -0.75 -6.04
C MET A 151 -10.41 -0.24 -5.18
N PRO A 152 -10.59 0.71 -4.24
CA PRO A 152 -9.46 1.23 -3.46
C PRO A 152 -8.81 0.15 -2.60
N ALA A 153 -9.60 -0.78 -2.04
CA ALA A 153 -9.09 -1.91 -1.28
C ALA A 153 -8.33 -2.90 -2.18
N THR A 154 -8.82 -3.14 -3.41
CA THR A 154 -8.13 -3.97 -4.40
C THR A 154 -6.76 -3.39 -4.77
N ILE A 155 -6.72 -2.09 -5.06
CA ILE A 155 -5.48 -1.36 -5.40
C ILE A 155 -4.50 -1.38 -4.22
N ALA A 156 -4.99 -1.13 -3.00
CA ALA A 156 -4.16 -1.20 -1.79
C ALA A 156 -3.59 -2.60 -1.55
N GLY A 157 -4.35 -3.67 -1.80
CA GLY A 157 -3.86 -5.04 -1.70
C GLY A 157 -2.73 -5.33 -2.68
N GLY A 158 -2.88 -4.90 -3.94
CA GLY A 158 -1.83 -5.01 -4.95
C GLY A 158 -0.57 -4.22 -4.58
N LEU A 159 -0.73 -3.00 -4.06
CA LEU A 159 0.36 -2.18 -3.55
C LEU A 159 1.11 -2.85 -2.40
N ILE A 160 0.37 -3.37 -1.41
CA ILE A 160 0.92 -4.10 -0.26
C ILE A 160 1.72 -5.31 -0.72
N MET A 161 1.24 -6.06 -1.71
CA MET A 161 1.96 -7.18 -2.29
C MET A 161 3.30 -6.74 -2.91
N ILE A 162 3.29 -5.69 -3.73
CA ILE A 162 4.49 -5.14 -4.38
C ILE A 162 5.53 -4.68 -3.34
N PHE A 163 5.08 -4.00 -2.28
CA PHE A 163 5.96 -3.53 -1.20
C PHE A 163 6.46 -4.69 -0.32
N SER A 164 5.65 -5.73 -0.10
CA SER A 164 6.08 -6.91 0.67
C SER A 164 7.21 -7.67 -0.04
N VAL A 165 7.15 -7.77 -1.37
CA VAL A 165 8.24 -8.36 -2.17
C VAL A 165 9.53 -7.55 -2.03
N GLU A 166 9.44 -6.21 -2.05
CA GLU A 166 10.59 -5.33 -1.82
C GLU A 166 11.25 -5.59 -0.45
N HIS A 167 10.44 -5.70 0.60
CA HIS A 167 10.92 -5.97 1.96
C HIS A 167 11.56 -7.35 2.09
N ILE A 168 11.01 -8.39 1.46
CA ILE A 168 11.63 -9.73 1.43
C ILE A 168 13.02 -9.68 0.77
N VAL A 169 13.15 -8.97 -0.35
CA VAL A 169 14.44 -8.78 -1.04
C VAL A 169 15.43 -7.99 -0.17
N ALA A 170 14.96 -7.00 0.59
CA ALA A 170 15.79 -6.24 1.52
C ALA A 170 16.30 -7.07 2.71
N VAL A 171 15.44 -7.91 3.31
CA VAL A 171 15.81 -8.84 4.40
C VAL A 171 16.81 -9.90 3.93
N LEU A 172 16.70 -10.39 2.69
CA LEU A 172 17.69 -11.29 2.10
C LEU A 172 19.06 -10.60 1.92
N ARG A 173 19.08 -9.28 1.72
CA ARG A 173 20.28 -8.47 1.55
C ARG A 173 20.91 -7.91 2.83
N ASP A 174 20.32 -8.16 4.01
CA ASP A 174 20.74 -7.54 5.26
C ASP A 174 20.77 -5.99 5.20
N ARG A 175 19.93 -5.40 4.33
CA ARG A 175 19.79 -3.94 4.18
C ARG A 175 18.43 -3.51 4.70
N LYS A 176 18.40 -2.39 5.44
CA LYS A 176 17.15 -1.74 5.84
C LYS A 176 16.56 -0.99 4.63
N VAL A 177 15.26 -1.16 4.38
CA VAL A 177 14.53 -0.39 3.37
C VAL A 177 14.56 1.08 3.79
N GLU A 178 14.95 1.97 2.88
CA GLU A 178 15.00 3.40 3.17
C GLU A 178 13.58 3.99 3.25
N PRO A 179 13.25 4.74 4.32
CA PRO A 179 11.94 5.37 4.46
C PRO A 179 11.66 6.33 3.30
N SER A 180 10.40 6.41 2.89
CA SER A 180 9.97 7.17 1.71
C SER A 180 10.08 8.71 1.84
N TRP A 181 10.29 9.22 3.06
CA TRP A 181 10.24 10.64 3.44
C TRP A 181 11.59 11.37 3.43
N ARG A 182 12.65 10.79 2.84
CA ARG A 182 13.91 11.50 2.54
C ARG A 182 13.88 12.24 1.20
#